data_AF-A0A8J5MIM4-F1
#
_entry.id   AF-A0A8J5MIM4-F1
#
_cell.length_a   1.000
_cell.length_b   1.000
_cell.length_c   1.000
_cell.angle_alpha   90.00
_cell.angle_beta   90.00
_cell.angle_gamma   90.00
#
_symmetry.space_group_name_H-M   'P 1'
#
loop_
_entity.id
_entity.type
_entity.pdbx_description
1 polymer ?
#
loop_
_entity_poly.entity_id
_entity_poly.type
_entity_poly.pdbx_seq_one_letter_code
_entity_poly.pdbx_strand_id
1 'polypeptide(L)'
;MVNAVEHGQFEAVKWLHLQLHQPFSMDIAYRAARHDRIGVLEFIRLNAKHCITSTVFHTGCGNKHLEVAKWYEDHYGNPRK
;
A
#
# COMPACT_ATOMS: atom_id res chain seq x y z
N MET A 1 -4.78 8.08 9.72
CA MET A 1 -3.93 7.27 8.81
C MET A 1 -4.17 7.57 7.33
N VAL A 2 -5.42 7.48 6.83
CA VAL A 2 -5.78 7.75 5.42
C VAL A 2 -5.12 9.00 4.83
N ASN A 3 -5.38 10.19 5.39
CA ASN A 3 -4.83 11.45 4.85
C ASN A 3 -3.29 11.43 4.82
N ALA A 4 -2.65 10.87 5.86
CA ALA A 4 -1.20 10.74 5.90
C ALA A 4 -0.66 9.87 4.76
N VAL A 5 -1.37 8.78 4.41
CA VAL A 5 -1.02 7.93 3.26
C VAL A 5 -1.15 8.72 1.96
N GLU A 6 -2.29 9.39 1.72
CA GLU A 6 -2.55 10.11 0.47
C GLU A 6 -1.51 11.22 0.23
N HIS A 7 -1.11 11.92 1.29
CA HIS A 7 -0.09 12.97 1.23
C HIS A 7 1.36 12.44 1.31
N GLY A 8 1.57 11.12 1.40
CA GLY A 8 2.91 10.51 1.42
C GLY A 8 3.70 10.75 2.71
N GLN A 9 3.00 11.07 3.80
CA GLN A 9 3.59 11.31 5.13
C GLN A 9 3.94 9.97 5.81
N PHE A 10 4.96 9.30 5.30
CA PHE A 10 5.34 7.94 5.73
C PHE A 10 5.64 7.84 7.22
N GLU A 11 6.36 8.81 7.79
CA GLU A 11 6.68 8.81 9.23
C GLU A 11 5.43 8.98 10.10
N ALA A 12 4.44 9.77 9.66
CA ALA A 12 3.17 9.86 10.34
C ALA A 12 2.40 8.53 10.29
N VAL A 13 2.44 7.81 9.16
CA VAL A 13 1.83 6.47 9.04
C VAL A 13 2.47 5.47 9.99
N LYS A 14 3.81 5.44 10.08
CA LYS A 14 4.54 4.60 11.05
C LYS A 14 4.15 4.94 12.47
N TRP A 15 4.18 6.22 12.83
CA TRP A 15 3.88 6.67 14.17
C TRP A 15 2.45 6.29 14.59
N LEU A 16 1.45 6.52 13.71
CA LEU A 16 0.06 6.17 13.97
C LEU A 16 -0.13 4.65 14.19
N HIS A 17 0.56 3.82 13.42
CA HIS A 17 0.48 2.37 13.59
C HIS A 17 1.19 1.88 14.85
N LEU A 18 2.42 2.33 15.09
CA LEU A 18 3.27 1.84 16.18
C LEU A 18 2.86 2.36 17.55
N GLN A 19 2.39 3.60 17.65
CA GLN A 19 2.08 4.24 18.93
C GLN A 19 0.60 4.15 19.28
N LEU A 20 -0.29 4.31 18.29
CA LEU A 20 -1.74 4.30 18.53
C LEU A 20 -2.38 2.96 18.17
N HIS A 21 -1.59 1.98 17.74
CA HIS A 21 -2.08 0.67 17.28
C HIS A 21 -3.19 0.79 16.23
N GLN A 22 -3.16 1.86 15.42
CA GLN A 22 -4.16 2.07 14.39
C GLN A 22 -4.05 0.93 13.36
N PRO A 23 -5.12 0.16 13.11
CA PRO A 23 -5.05 -1.01 12.25
C PRO A 23 -4.89 -0.60 10.79
N PHE A 24 -4.16 -1.44 10.04
CA PHE A 24 -4.20 -1.39 8.59
C PHE A 24 -5.47 -2.07 8.09
N SER A 25 -5.94 -1.59 6.94
CA SER A 25 -7.06 -2.18 6.21
C SER A 25 -6.75 -2.22 4.72
N MET A 26 -7.53 -2.98 3.96
CA MET A 26 -7.40 -3.03 2.49
C MET A 26 -7.60 -1.64 1.86
N ASP A 27 -8.40 -0.75 2.46
CA ASP A 27 -8.56 0.64 1.99
C ASP A 27 -7.25 1.44 2.09
N ILE A 28 -6.46 1.23 3.16
CA ILE A 28 -5.15 1.88 3.31
C ILE A 28 -4.18 1.42 2.21
N ALA A 29 -4.13 0.12 1.93
CA ALA A 29 -3.30 -0.43 0.85
C ALA A 29 -3.76 0.08 -0.52
N TYR A 30 -5.07 0.13 -0.76
CA TYR A 30 -5.66 0.70 -1.97
C TYR A 30 -5.26 2.18 -2.17
N ARG A 31 -5.39 3.01 -1.13
CA ARG A 31 -4.99 4.43 -1.21
C ARG A 31 -3.49 4.60 -1.41
N ALA A 32 -2.67 3.77 -0.75
CA ALA A 32 -1.22 3.78 -0.97
C ALA A 32 -0.89 3.46 -2.43
N ALA A 33 -1.52 2.45 -3.03
CA ALA A 33 -1.37 2.11 -4.45
C ALA A 33 -1.83 3.24 -5.37
N ARG A 34 -3.01 3.81 -5.08
CA ARG A 34 -3.60 4.91 -5.84
C ARG A 34 -2.75 6.19 -5.85
N HIS A 35 -1.89 6.39 -4.86
CA HIS A 35 -1.03 7.57 -4.71
C HIS A 35 0.48 7.27 -4.87
N ASP A 36 0.84 6.11 -5.40
CA ASP A 36 2.24 5.70 -5.64
C ASP A 36 3.11 5.68 -4.37
N ARG A 37 2.53 5.21 -3.26
CA ARG A 37 3.17 5.21 -1.94
C ARG A 37 3.81 3.85 -1.64
N ILE A 38 4.82 3.47 -2.42
CA ILE A 38 5.49 2.17 -2.29
C ILE A 38 6.06 1.94 -0.89
N GLY A 39 6.66 2.96 -0.26
CA GLY A 39 7.14 2.84 1.13
C GLY A 39 6.04 2.49 2.13
N VAL A 40 4.82 3.01 1.93
CA VAL A 40 3.66 2.65 2.73
C VAL A 40 3.20 1.23 2.42
N LEU A 41 3.14 0.82 1.14
CA LEU A 41 2.79 -0.55 0.74
C LEU A 41 3.75 -1.59 1.35
N GLU A 42 5.04 -1.29 1.36
CA GLU A 42 6.08 -2.12 1.97
C GLU A 42 5.88 -2.23 3.49
N PHE A 43 5.57 -1.12 4.14
CA PHE A 43 5.29 -1.13 5.58
C PHE A 43 4.01 -1.91 5.94
N ILE A 44 2.95 -1.78 5.13
CA ILE A 44 1.72 -2.58 5.27
C ILE A 44 2.02 -4.06 5.05
N ARG A 45 2.83 -4.42 4.05
CA ARG A 45 3.22 -5.81 3.76
C ARG A 45 3.88 -6.48 4.98
N LEU A 46 4.76 -5.75 5.67
CA LEU A 46 5.49 -6.26 6.84
C LEU A 46 4.61 -6.42 8.10
N ASN A 47 3.60 -5.55 8.29
CA ASN A 47 2.80 -5.52 9.52
C ASN A 47 1.40 -6.12 9.36
N ALA A 48 0.87 -6.15 8.14
CA ALA A 48 -0.50 -6.55 7.82
C ALA A 48 -0.59 -7.12 6.40
N LYS A 49 0.18 -8.18 6.10
CA LYS A 49 0.23 -8.82 4.78
C LYS A 49 -1.16 -9.13 4.17
N HIS A 50 -2.14 -9.50 5.01
CA HIS A 50 -3.52 -9.79 4.59
C HIS A 50 -4.26 -8.57 3.97
N CYS A 51 -3.78 -7.35 4.20
CA CYS A 51 -4.32 -6.14 3.57
C CYS A 51 -3.82 -5.94 2.13
N ILE A 52 -2.70 -6.57 1.74
CA ILE A 52 -2.18 -6.51 0.38
C ILE A 52 -2.88 -7.57 -0.47
N THR A 53 -3.77 -7.12 -1.35
CA THR A 53 -4.52 -7.97 -2.28
C THR A 53 -4.23 -7.56 -3.73
N SER A 54 -4.72 -8.34 -4.71
CA SER A 54 -4.56 -8.03 -6.14
C SER A 54 -5.16 -6.67 -6.53
N THR A 55 -6.01 -6.06 -5.69
CA THR A 55 -6.49 -4.69 -5.84
C THR A 55 -5.35 -3.67 -5.92
N VAL A 56 -4.23 -3.89 -5.20
CA VAL A 56 -3.05 -3.01 -5.22
C VAL A 56 -2.47 -2.96 -6.64
N PHE A 57 -2.28 -4.12 -7.27
CA PHE A 57 -1.80 -4.21 -8.65
C PHE A 57 -2.73 -3.53 -9.64
N HIS A 58 -4.03 -3.87 -9.62
CA HIS A 58 -5.02 -3.29 -10.52
C HIS A 58 -5.11 -1.77 -10.36
N THR A 59 -5.04 -1.28 -9.12
CA THR A 59 -5.05 0.15 -8.80
C THR A 59 -3.79 0.85 -9.31
N GLY A 60 -2.61 0.24 -9.12
CA GLY A 60 -1.35 0.76 -9.66
C GLY A 60 -1.43 0.88 -11.19
N CYS A 61 -1.88 -0.17 -11.88
CA CYS A 61 -2.07 -0.14 -13.34
C CYS A 61 -3.08 0.92 -13.78
N GLY A 62 -4.25 0.99 -13.14
CA GLY A 62 -5.33 1.93 -13.51
C GLY A 62 -4.95 3.40 -13.32
N ASN A 63 -4.09 3.70 -12.36
CA ASN A 63 -3.60 5.06 -12.09
C ASN A 63 -2.26 5.37 -12.78
N LYS A 64 -1.76 4.48 -13.66
CA LYS A 64 -0.46 4.62 -14.36
C LYS A 64 0.76 4.63 -13.42
N HIS A 65 0.63 4.06 -12.21
CA HIS A 65 1.72 3.86 -11.26
C HIS A 65 2.39 2.51 -11.52
N LEU A 66 3.22 2.47 -12.55
CA LEU A 66 3.89 1.24 -13.01
C LEU A 66 4.80 0.64 -11.94
N GLU A 67 5.41 1.46 -11.09
CA GLU A 67 6.28 1.00 -10.00
C GLU A 67 5.49 0.25 -8.91
N VAL A 68 4.24 0.62 -8.64
CA VAL A 68 3.35 -0.16 -7.76
C VAL A 68 3.03 -1.53 -8.38
N ALA A 69 2.79 -1.58 -9.69
CA ALA A 69 2.52 -2.85 -10.37
C ALA A 69 3.74 -3.77 -10.35
N LYS A 70 4.94 -3.24 -10.64
CA LYS A 70 6.21 -3.98 -10.54
C LYS A 70 6.48 -4.45 -9.11
N TRP A 71 6.29 -3.58 -8.11
CA TRP A 71 6.44 -3.94 -6.70
C TRP A 71 5.52 -5.10 -6.31
N TYR A 72 4.27 -5.07 -6.78
CA TYR A 72 3.34 -6.16 -6.51
C TYR A 72 3.78 -7.46 -7.22
N GLU A 73 4.16 -7.39 -8.49
CA GLU A 73 4.62 -8.57 -9.25
C GLU A 73 5.87 -9.21 -8.64
N ASP A 74 6.80 -8.40 -8.13
CA ASP A 74 8.02 -8.86 -7.46
C ASP A 74 7.73 -9.69 -6.20
N HIS A 75 6.69 -9.32 -5.43
CA HIS A 75 6.37 -9.96 -4.16
C HIS A 75 5.29 -11.05 -4.26
N TYR A 76 4.39 -10.95 -5.23
CA TYR A 76 3.16 -11.76 -5.31
C TYR A 76 2.92 -12.39 -6.69
N GLY A 77 3.75 -12.07 -7.70
CA GLY A 77 3.55 -12.49 -9.07
C GLY A 77 2.49 -11.66 -9.81
N ASN A 78 2.32 -11.95 -11.10
CA ASN A 78 1.34 -11.26 -11.94
C ASN A 78 -0.07 -11.83 -11.70
N PRO A 79 -1.02 -11.05 -11.16
CA PRO A 79 -2.35 -11.54 -10.81
C PRO A 79 -3.31 -11.66 -12.01
N ARG A 80 -2.86 -11.37 -13.24
CA ARG A 80 -3.65 -11.55 -14.48
C ARG A 80 -3.45 -12.89 -15.16
N LYS A 81 -2.47 -13.68 -14.71
CA LYS A 81 -2.19 -15.04 -15.21
C LYS A 81 -2.96 -16.06 -14.38
#